data_AF-A0AAV5C3A0-F1
#
_entry.id   AF-A0AAV5C3A0-F1
#
_cell.length_a   1.000
_cell.length_b   1.000
_cell.length_c   1.000
_cell.angle_alpha   90.00
_cell.angle_beta   90.00
_cell.angle_gamma   90.00
#
_symmetry.space_group_name_H-M   'P 1'
#
loop_
_entity.id
_entity.type
_entity.pdbx_description
1 polymer ?
#
loop_
_entity_poly.entity_id
_entity_poly.type
_entity_poly.pdbx_seq_one_letter_code
_entity_poly.pdbx_strand_id
1 'polypeptide(L)'
;MKEEVHSVLNIQKEALAEKYLGLPTEMGKATNGVFEYIPARIKTLIGGWSGRETSCAGREVLLKYVAQAVPSYPMSCFLLPATTCKKLRLAISNYWWGSSADNRHIHWQKWDQLTQPKINGGMGFRDLKLFNVAMLGKQGWRLVTKPDSLCARVLKGRYFHNQEFIETTRKKHASATWHAILAGRKALHGGLIKRIGNGTTTSIWEQRWIPNHFGGSLLTPSEGNNVHKVVDLLTESGQ
;
A
#
# COMPACT_ATOMS: atom_id res chain seq x y z
N MET A 1 -22.36 -2.63 27.86
CA MET A 1 -21.90 -1.96 26.62
C MET A 1 -22.24 -2.73 25.34
N LYS A 2 -21.76 -3.97 25.09
CA LYS A 2 -22.11 -4.69 23.83
C LYS A 2 -23.62 -4.93 23.70
N GLU A 3 -24.26 -5.42 24.75
CA GLU A 3 -25.70 -5.69 24.80
C GLU A 3 -26.55 -4.40 24.70
N GLU A 4 -26.12 -3.33 25.37
CA GLU A 4 -26.75 -2.00 25.28
C GLU A 4 -26.68 -1.41 23.86
N VAL A 5 -25.55 -1.60 23.16
CA VAL A 5 -25.43 -1.16 21.76
C VAL A 5 -26.31 -2.01 20.84
N HIS A 6 -26.44 -3.31 21.11
CA HIS A 6 -27.33 -4.20 20.37
C HIS A 6 -28.80 -3.79 20.51
N SER A 7 -29.23 -3.42 21.72
CA SER A 7 -30.61 -2.99 21.98
C SER A 7 -30.92 -1.63 21.35
N VAL A 8 -30.00 -0.66 21.46
CA VAL A 8 -30.18 0.68 20.88
C VAL A 8 -30.17 0.66 19.35
N LEU A 9 -29.30 -0.15 18.73
CA LEU A 9 -29.19 -0.24 17.26
C LEU A 9 -30.13 -1.28 16.63
N ASN A 10 -30.96 -1.96 17.44
CA ASN A 10 -31.90 -3.00 17.02
C ASN A 10 -31.23 -4.12 16.18
N ILE A 11 -30.03 -4.54 16.57
CA ILE A 11 -29.27 -5.57 15.86
C ILE A 11 -29.75 -6.95 16.32
N GLN A 12 -30.62 -7.56 15.52
CA GLN A 12 -31.30 -8.84 15.84
C GLN A 12 -30.44 -10.09 15.61
N LYS A 13 -29.44 -10.02 14.73
CA LYS A 13 -28.49 -11.12 14.48
C LYS A 13 -27.08 -10.58 14.36
N GLU A 14 -26.18 -11.09 15.19
CA GLU A 14 -24.75 -10.88 15.03
C GLU A 14 -24.26 -11.82 13.91
N ALA A 15 -24.00 -11.27 12.74
CA ALA A 15 -23.32 -12.01 11.69
C ALA A 15 -21.82 -12.09 12.05
N LEU A 16 -21.45 -13.10 12.84
CA LEU A 16 -20.06 -13.54 12.98
C LEU A 16 -19.61 -14.24 11.69
N ALA A 17 -19.68 -13.53 10.56
CA ALA A 17 -19.07 -13.99 9.33
C ALA A 17 -17.55 -13.84 9.50
N GLU A 18 -16.82 -14.95 9.41
CA GLU A 18 -15.35 -14.94 9.41
C GLU A 18 -14.79 -13.98 8.35
N LYS A 19 -15.55 -13.72 7.27
CA LYS A 19 -15.19 -12.79 6.20
C LYS A 19 -16.34 -11.86 5.81
N TYR A 20 -16.01 -10.59 5.64
CA TYR A 20 -16.87 -9.56 5.07
C TYR A 20 -16.25 -9.01 3.77
N LEU A 21 -17.01 -9.03 2.67
CA LEU A 21 -16.53 -8.64 1.33
C LEU A 21 -15.24 -9.37 0.92
N GLY A 22 -15.09 -10.63 1.34
CA GLY A 22 -13.90 -11.44 1.05
C GLY A 22 -12.67 -11.13 1.91
N LEU A 23 -12.77 -10.22 2.88
CA LEU A 23 -11.72 -9.89 3.84
C LEU A 23 -12.04 -10.44 5.23
N PRO A 24 -11.04 -10.81 6.04
CA PRO A 24 -11.27 -11.22 7.42
C PRO A 24 -11.91 -10.10 8.24
N THR A 25 -12.97 -10.41 8.97
CA THR A 25 -13.71 -9.45 9.80
C THR A 25 -12.93 -9.09 11.08
N GLU A 26 -12.27 -10.09 11.67
CA GLU A 26 -11.39 -9.91 12.82
C GLU A 26 -9.95 -10.27 12.46
N MET A 27 -9.03 -9.38 12.80
CA MET A 27 -7.59 -9.59 12.66
C MET A 27 -6.97 -9.59 14.05
N GLY A 28 -6.68 -10.78 14.56
CA GLY A 28 -5.89 -10.95 15.78
C GLY A 28 -4.43 -10.49 15.60
N LYS A 29 -3.66 -10.51 16.68
CA LYS A 29 -2.21 -10.20 16.63
C LYS A 29 -1.43 -11.19 15.77
N ALA A 30 -1.90 -12.43 15.66
CA ALA A 30 -1.36 -13.44 14.77
C ALA A 30 -2.00 -13.32 13.38
N THR A 31 -1.22 -12.91 12.39
CA THR A 31 -1.65 -12.80 10.98
C THR A 31 -1.35 -14.07 10.17
N ASN A 32 -0.69 -15.06 10.80
CA ASN A 32 -0.35 -16.33 10.17
C ASN A 32 -1.65 -17.12 9.91
N GLY A 33 -1.91 -17.48 8.66
CA GLY A 33 -3.11 -18.24 8.27
C GLY A 33 -4.24 -17.39 7.71
N VAL A 34 -4.44 -16.16 8.22
CA VAL A 34 -5.60 -15.31 7.86
C VAL A 34 -5.68 -15.02 6.37
N PHE A 35 -4.53 -14.88 5.71
CA PHE A 35 -4.44 -14.55 4.28
C PHE A 35 -4.19 -15.76 3.36
N GLU A 36 -4.24 -17.00 3.86
CA GLU A 36 -3.96 -18.21 3.06
C GLU A 36 -5.01 -18.46 1.97
N TYR A 37 -6.21 -17.90 2.11
CA TYR A 37 -7.22 -17.94 1.05
C TYR A 37 -6.77 -17.24 -0.23
N ILE A 38 -5.85 -16.27 -0.16
CA ILE A 38 -5.38 -15.52 -1.33
C ILE A 38 -4.47 -16.39 -2.21
N PRO A 39 -3.38 -17.00 -1.68
CA PRO A 39 -2.62 -18.00 -2.44
C PRO A 39 -3.46 -19.18 -2.93
N ALA A 40 -4.38 -19.69 -2.10
CA ALA A 40 -5.25 -20.79 -2.49
C ALA A 40 -6.08 -20.44 -3.73
N ARG A 41 -6.71 -19.25 -3.75
CA ARG A 41 -7.50 -18.79 -4.90
C ARG A 41 -6.67 -18.65 -6.17
N ILE A 42 -5.44 -18.15 -6.08
CA ILE A 42 -4.55 -18.04 -7.24
C ILE A 42 -4.13 -19.42 -7.74
N LYS A 43 -3.84 -20.36 -6.84
CA LYS A 43 -3.56 -21.76 -7.23
C LYS A 43 -4.74 -22.40 -7.96
N THR A 44 -5.97 -22.21 -7.47
CA THR A 44 -7.18 -22.71 -8.14
C THR A 44 -7.34 -22.13 -9.55
N LEU A 45 -7.13 -20.81 -9.71
CA LEU A 45 -7.18 -20.17 -11.03
C LEU A 45 -6.12 -20.74 -11.97
N ILE A 46 -4.89 -20.89 -11.48
CA ILE A 46 -3.77 -21.47 -12.24
C ILE A 46 -4.07 -22.92 -12.64
N GLY A 47 -4.61 -23.74 -11.74
CA GLY A 47 -5.01 -25.11 -12.05
C GLY A 47 -6.10 -25.19 -13.12
N GLY A 48 -7.01 -24.22 -13.15
CA GLY A 48 -8.00 -24.10 -14.23
C GLY A 48 -7.38 -23.70 -15.58
N TRP A 49 -6.21 -23.05 -15.59
CA TRP A 49 -5.50 -22.67 -16.80
C TRP A 49 -4.49 -23.72 -17.26
N SER A 50 -3.93 -24.53 -16.35
CA SER A 50 -2.89 -25.51 -16.65
C SER A 50 -3.37 -26.61 -17.61
N GLY A 51 -4.67 -26.91 -17.62
CA GLY A 51 -5.28 -27.83 -18.58
C GLY A 51 -5.55 -27.22 -19.97
N ARG A 52 -5.23 -25.94 -20.18
CA ARG A 52 -5.39 -25.25 -21.47
C ARG A 52 -4.02 -24.99 -22.06
N GLU A 53 -3.80 -25.38 -23.32
CA GLU A 53 -2.61 -25.02 -24.06
C GLU A 53 -2.60 -23.52 -24.34
N THR A 54 -2.00 -22.77 -23.42
CA THR A 54 -1.88 -21.32 -23.51
C THR A 54 -0.52 -20.95 -24.06
N SER A 55 -0.51 -20.08 -25.07
CA SER A 55 0.71 -19.47 -25.58
C SER A 55 1.45 -18.69 -24.49
N CYS A 56 2.76 -18.48 -24.68
CA CYS A 56 3.59 -17.72 -23.75
C CYS A 56 3.00 -16.31 -23.47
N ALA A 57 2.55 -15.62 -24.52
CA ALA A 57 1.87 -14.33 -24.41
C ALA A 57 0.54 -14.44 -23.63
N GLY A 58 -0.24 -15.50 -23.86
CA GLY A 58 -1.48 -15.75 -23.12
C GLY A 58 -1.23 -15.90 -21.61
N ARG A 59 -0.18 -16.63 -21.22
CA ARG A 59 0.21 -16.77 -19.80
C ARG A 59 0.61 -15.45 -19.18
N GLU A 60 1.38 -14.63 -19.89
CA GLU A 60 1.78 -13.30 -19.42
C GLU A 60 0.55 -12.45 -19.08
N VAL A 61 -0.44 -12.44 -19.98
CA VAL A 61 -1.70 -11.70 -19.81
C VAL A 61 -2.50 -12.25 -18.62
N LEU A 62 -2.72 -13.57 -18.56
CA LEU A 62 -3.47 -14.19 -17.45
C LEU A 62 -2.84 -13.87 -16.08
N LEU A 63 -1.51 -13.94 -15.98
CA LEU A 63 -0.82 -13.63 -14.74
C LEU A 63 -0.97 -12.16 -14.33
N LYS A 64 -0.80 -11.23 -15.27
CA LYS A 64 -0.84 -9.78 -14.97
C LYS A 64 -2.25 -9.28 -14.65
N TYR A 65 -3.22 -9.71 -15.44
CA TYR A 65 -4.56 -9.15 -15.37
C TYR A 65 -5.48 -9.93 -14.44
N VAL A 66 -5.26 -11.24 -14.26
CA VAL A 66 -6.09 -12.06 -13.40
C VAL A 66 -5.37 -12.38 -12.08
N ALA A 67 -4.24 -13.10 -12.12
CA ALA A 67 -3.59 -13.56 -10.88
C ALA A 67 -3.11 -12.39 -9.99
N GLN A 68 -2.45 -11.38 -10.58
CA GLN A 68 -1.97 -10.21 -9.84
C GLN A 68 -3.07 -9.23 -9.44
N ALA A 69 -4.28 -9.35 -10.03
CA ALA A 69 -5.42 -8.53 -9.62
C ALA A 69 -6.08 -9.06 -8.33
N VAL A 70 -6.12 -10.38 -8.12
CA VAL A 70 -6.72 -11.02 -6.93
C VAL A 70 -6.32 -10.39 -5.60
N PRO A 71 -5.02 -10.17 -5.30
CA PRO A 71 -4.62 -9.62 -4.00
C PRO A 71 -4.81 -8.09 -3.91
N SER A 72 -5.21 -7.39 -4.97
CA SER A 72 -5.24 -5.92 -5.00
C SER A 72 -6.15 -5.32 -3.94
N TYR A 73 -7.33 -5.92 -3.71
CA TYR A 73 -8.26 -5.44 -2.68
C TYR A 73 -7.74 -5.70 -1.26
N PRO A 74 -7.34 -6.93 -0.87
CA PRO A 74 -6.69 -7.18 0.42
C PRO A 74 -5.45 -6.31 0.68
N MET A 75 -4.58 -6.13 -0.32
CA MET A 75 -3.37 -5.30 -0.22
C MET A 75 -3.67 -3.81 -0.09
N SER A 76 -4.88 -3.37 -0.43
CA SER A 76 -5.29 -1.97 -0.24
C SER A 76 -5.68 -1.65 1.21
N CYS A 77 -6.07 -2.67 1.97
CA CYS A 77 -6.54 -2.54 3.36
C CYS A 77 -5.49 -3.03 4.37
N PHE A 78 -4.72 -4.06 4.02
CA PHE A 78 -3.82 -4.74 4.93
C PHE A 78 -2.39 -4.82 4.38
N LEU A 79 -1.42 -4.83 5.29
CA LEU A 79 -0.05 -5.20 4.98
C LEU A 79 0.08 -6.71 5.11
N LEU A 80 0.21 -7.40 3.97
CA LEU A 80 0.34 -8.85 3.94
C LEU A 80 1.71 -9.28 4.49
N PRO A 81 1.78 -10.39 5.23
CA PRO A 81 3.05 -10.97 5.66
C PRO A 81 3.94 -11.32 4.47
N ALA A 82 5.25 -11.17 4.65
CA ALA A 82 6.24 -11.51 3.62
C ALA A 82 6.15 -12.99 3.20
N THR A 83 5.73 -13.88 4.10
CA THR A 83 5.49 -15.31 3.84
C THR A 83 4.36 -15.50 2.83
N THR A 84 3.23 -14.82 2.99
CA THR A 84 2.11 -14.85 2.04
C THR A 84 2.54 -14.30 0.68
N CYS A 85 3.23 -13.16 0.63
CA CYS A 85 3.75 -12.62 -0.62
C CYS A 85 4.72 -13.57 -1.32
N LYS A 86 5.57 -14.29 -0.57
CA LYS A 86 6.44 -15.34 -1.12
C LYS A 86 5.64 -16.51 -1.71
N LYS A 87 4.59 -16.98 -1.04
CA LYS A 87 3.70 -18.03 -1.56
C LYS A 87 3.02 -17.62 -2.87
N LEU A 88 2.51 -16.38 -2.92
CA LEU A 88 1.92 -15.81 -4.13
C LEU A 88 2.92 -15.75 -5.29
N ARG A 89 4.11 -15.22 -5.01
CA ARG A 89 5.21 -15.15 -5.98
C ARG A 89 5.57 -16.54 -6.53
N LEU A 90 5.67 -17.54 -5.65
CA LEU A 90 6.00 -18.92 -6.03
C LEU A 90 4.94 -19.52 -6.96
N ALA A 91 3.65 -19.36 -6.64
CA ALA A 91 2.58 -19.86 -7.50
C ALA A 91 2.61 -19.23 -8.90
N ILE A 92 2.81 -17.91 -8.97
CA ILE A 92 2.92 -17.17 -10.24
C ILE A 92 4.16 -17.61 -11.02
N SER A 93 5.32 -17.73 -10.36
CA SER A 93 6.56 -18.11 -11.02
C SER A 93 6.54 -19.55 -11.55
N ASN A 94 5.96 -20.48 -10.79
CA ASN A 94 5.84 -21.87 -11.22
C ASN A 94 4.95 -21.97 -12.46
N TYR A 95 3.82 -21.24 -12.49
CA TYR A 95 2.97 -21.22 -13.67
C TYR A 95 3.66 -20.62 -14.89
N TRP A 96 4.41 -19.53 -14.70
CA TRP A 96 5.15 -18.89 -15.79
C TRP A 96 6.14 -19.86 -16.46
N TRP A 97 6.92 -20.60 -15.67
CA TRP A 97 7.95 -21.51 -16.18
C TRP A 97 7.48 -22.93 -16.47
N GLY A 98 6.36 -23.35 -15.88
CA GLY A 98 5.96 -24.76 -15.81
C GLY A 98 4.53 -25.07 -16.18
N SER A 99 3.73 -24.07 -16.59
CA SER A 99 2.31 -24.24 -16.91
C SER A 99 1.44 -24.77 -15.76
N SER A 100 1.99 -24.94 -14.55
CA SER A 100 1.31 -25.48 -13.36
C SER A 100 1.80 -24.77 -12.10
N ALA A 101 0.96 -24.70 -11.07
CA ALA A 101 1.33 -24.11 -9.79
C ALA A 101 2.25 -24.99 -8.95
N ASP A 102 2.15 -26.32 -9.10
CA ASP A 102 2.77 -27.29 -8.18
C ASP A 102 3.98 -28.01 -8.80
N ASN A 103 4.14 -28.01 -10.14
CA ASN A 103 5.34 -28.54 -10.78
C ASN A 103 6.49 -27.53 -10.74
N ARG A 104 7.66 -27.99 -10.30
CA ARG A 104 8.88 -27.21 -10.24
C ARG A 104 9.64 -27.34 -11.56
N HIS A 105 9.61 -26.28 -12.36
CA HIS A 105 10.40 -26.18 -13.59
C HIS A 105 11.64 -25.30 -13.39
N ILE A 106 12.60 -25.38 -14.32
CA ILE A 106 13.79 -24.54 -14.28
C ILE A 106 13.39 -23.08 -14.49
N HIS A 107 13.76 -22.21 -13.56
CA HIS A 107 13.57 -20.77 -13.68
C HIS A 107 14.79 -20.18 -14.40
N TRP A 108 14.64 -19.90 -15.70
CA TRP A 108 15.75 -19.38 -16.52
C TRP A 108 16.17 -17.95 -16.16
N GLN A 109 15.29 -17.18 -15.50
CA GLN A 109 15.56 -15.81 -15.07
C GLN A 109 15.11 -15.59 -13.63
N LYS A 110 15.87 -14.77 -12.89
CA LYS A 110 15.50 -14.35 -11.53
C LYS A 110 14.19 -13.57 -11.56
N TRP A 111 13.31 -13.84 -10.59
CA TRP A 111 11.99 -13.18 -10.50
C TRP A 111 12.10 -11.66 -10.45
N ASP A 112 13.09 -11.13 -9.74
CA ASP A 112 13.27 -9.68 -9.56
C ASP A 112 13.57 -8.95 -10.88
N GLN A 113 14.17 -9.65 -11.85
CA GLN A 113 14.38 -9.14 -13.21
C GLN A 113 13.07 -9.15 -14.02
N LEU A 114 12.24 -10.19 -13.86
CA LEU A 114 10.92 -10.25 -14.52
C LEU A 114 9.96 -9.16 -14.01
N THR A 115 10.14 -8.71 -12.76
CA THR A 115 9.32 -7.63 -12.18
C THR A 115 9.76 -6.23 -12.57
N GLN A 116 10.90 -6.07 -13.25
CA GLN A 116 11.31 -4.76 -13.74
C GLN A 116 10.33 -4.23 -14.81
N PRO A 117 10.22 -2.89 -14.96
CA PRO A 117 9.47 -2.29 -16.06
C PRO A 117 9.99 -2.79 -17.42
N LYS A 118 9.10 -2.84 -18.43
CA LYS A 118 9.47 -3.25 -19.80
C LYS A 118 10.58 -2.39 -20.40
N ILE A 119 10.56 -1.09 -20.11
CA ILE A 119 11.61 -0.14 -20.52
C ILE A 119 13.00 -0.50 -19.96
N ASN A 120 13.06 -1.23 -18.84
CA ASN A 120 14.30 -1.66 -18.19
C ASN A 120 14.61 -3.14 -18.50
N GLY A 121 14.01 -3.71 -19.55
CA GLY A 121 14.22 -5.11 -19.95
C GLY A 121 13.48 -6.15 -19.12
N GLY A 122 12.60 -5.74 -18.20
CA GLY A 122 11.76 -6.65 -17.45
C GLY A 122 10.48 -7.05 -18.18
N MET A 123 9.73 -7.96 -17.57
CA MET A 123 8.45 -8.40 -18.15
C MET A 123 7.28 -7.53 -17.69
N GLY A 124 7.45 -6.70 -16.66
CA GLY A 124 6.37 -5.90 -16.08
C GLY A 124 5.42 -6.70 -15.18
N PHE A 125 5.89 -7.81 -14.59
CA PHE A 125 5.19 -8.40 -13.45
C PHE A 125 5.35 -7.50 -12.21
N ARG A 126 4.42 -7.58 -11.26
CA ARG A 126 4.50 -6.79 -10.03
C ARG A 126 5.30 -7.54 -8.96
N ASP A 127 6.23 -6.85 -8.31
CA ASP A 127 6.68 -7.26 -6.98
C ASP A 127 5.53 -7.01 -5.99
N LEU A 128 4.95 -8.09 -5.50
CA LEU A 128 3.78 -8.07 -4.63
C LEU A 128 4.04 -7.39 -3.27
N LYS A 129 5.28 -7.42 -2.76
CA LYS A 129 5.63 -6.74 -1.51
C LYS A 129 5.65 -5.24 -1.73
N LEU A 130 6.33 -4.78 -2.78
CA LEU A 130 6.38 -3.36 -3.13
C LEU A 130 5.01 -2.83 -3.54
N PHE A 131 4.25 -3.60 -4.31
CA PHE A 131 2.89 -3.27 -4.72
C PHE A 131 1.96 -3.10 -3.52
N ASN A 132 2.06 -3.97 -2.51
CA ASN A 132 1.26 -3.83 -1.30
C ASN A 132 1.58 -2.53 -0.54
N VAL A 133 2.86 -2.20 -0.35
CA VAL A 133 3.27 -0.94 0.28
C VAL A 133 2.79 0.27 -0.53
N ALA A 134 2.88 0.21 -1.86
CA ALA A 134 2.40 1.27 -2.75
C ALA A 134 0.88 1.47 -2.66
N MET A 135 0.09 0.39 -2.61
CA MET A 135 -1.37 0.45 -2.43
C MET A 135 -1.76 1.08 -1.09
N LEU A 136 -1.03 0.77 -0.02
CA LEU A 136 -1.22 1.39 1.29
C LEU A 136 -0.80 2.86 1.29
N GLY A 137 0.30 3.19 0.60
CA GLY A 137 0.73 4.57 0.35
C GLY A 137 -0.34 5.38 -0.37
N LYS A 138 -1.02 4.79 -1.38
CA LYS A 138 -2.16 5.43 -2.07
C LYS A 138 -3.31 5.77 -1.11
N GLN A 139 -3.59 4.93 -0.10
CA GLN A 139 -4.58 5.26 0.93
C GLN A 139 -4.09 6.41 1.82
N GLY A 140 -2.83 6.39 2.24
CA GLY A 140 -2.22 7.50 2.98
C GLY A 140 -2.28 8.83 2.20
N TRP A 141 -2.04 8.79 0.89
CA TRP A 141 -2.13 9.96 0.01
C TRP A 141 -3.56 10.53 -0.05
N ARG A 142 -4.58 9.68 -0.04
CA ARG A 142 -5.99 10.11 0.03
C ARG A 142 -6.30 10.85 1.34
N LEU A 143 -5.69 10.45 2.46
CA LEU A 143 -5.86 11.16 3.74
C LEU A 143 -5.28 12.58 3.68
N VAL A 144 -4.22 12.79 2.91
CA VAL A 144 -3.59 14.12 2.73
C VAL A 144 -4.38 14.97 1.74
N THR A 145 -4.79 14.40 0.60
CA THR A 145 -5.41 15.15 -0.51
C THR A 145 -6.92 15.35 -0.38
N LYS A 146 -7.61 14.51 0.40
CA LYS A 146 -9.07 14.59 0.59
C LYS A 146 -9.43 14.56 2.08
N PRO A 147 -9.01 15.58 2.85
CA PRO A 147 -9.21 15.63 4.30
C PRO A 147 -10.70 15.64 4.70
N ASP A 148 -11.58 16.18 3.86
CA ASP A 148 -13.01 16.29 4.14
C ASP A 148 -13.81 15.00 3.90
N SER A 149 -13.18 13.99 3.31
CA SER A 149 -13.83 12.69 3.13
C SER A 149 -14.18 12.08 4.49
N LEU A 150 -15.33 11.38 4.57
CA LEU A 150 -15.78 10.75 5.81
C LEU A 150 -14.69 9.84 6.41
N CYS A 151 -14.03 9.04 5.57
CA CYS A 151 -12.93 8.17 5.99
C CYS A 151 -11.76 8.96 6.60
N ALA A 152 -11.34 10.06 5.96
CA ALA A 152 -10.26 10.90 6.49
C ALA A 152 -10.66 11.56 7.83
N ARG A 153 -11.89 12.09 7.93
CA ARG A 153 -12.42 12.69 9.16
C ARG A 153 -12.48 11.69 10.32
N VAL A 154 -13.00 10.49 10.06
CA VAL A 154 -13.09 9.40 11.06
C VAL A 154 -11.70 8.94 11.50
N LEU A 155 -10.75 8.76 10.57
CA LEU A 155 -9.40 8.34 10.91
C LEU A 155 -8.62 9.45 11.63
N LYS A 156 -8.79 10.71 11.23
CA LYS A 156 -8.22 11.88 11.94
C LYS A 156 -8.74 11.94 13.36
N GLY A 157 -10.06 11.87 13.53
CA GLY A 157 -10.76 11.84 14.82
C GLY A 157 -10.56 10.55 15.64
N ARG A 158 -9.79 9.57 15.17
CA ARG A 158 -9.45 8.37 15.96
C ARG A 158 -7.95 8.30 16.25
N TYR A 159 -7.14 8.62 15.26
CA TYR A 159 -5.71 8.35 15.30
C TYR A 159 -4.84 9.62 15.35
N PHE A 160 -5.28 10.75 14.80
CA PHE A 160 -4.42 11.95 14.64
C PHE A 160 -5.19 13.29 14.70
N HIS A 161 -5.84 13.56 15.83
CA HIS A 161 -6.69 14.76 16.01
C HIS A 161 -5.96 16.08 15.74
N ASN A 162 -4.77 16.25 16.32
CA ASN A 162 -4.04 17.53 16.37
C ASN A 162 -2.76 17.51 15.52
N GLN A 163 -2.60 16.53 14.64
CA GLN A 163 -1.37 16.34 13.87
C GLN A 163 -1.70 16.12 12.41
N GLU A 164 -0.76 16.41 11.53
CA GLU A 164 -0.86 16.00 10.13
C GLU A 164 -0.55 14.52 9.99
N PHE A 165 -1.21 13.84 9.03
CA PHE A 165 -1.01 12.41 8.77
C PHE A 165 0.47 12.03 8.61
N ILE A 166 1.25 12.90 7.97
CA ILE A 166 2.68 12.70 7.67
C ILE A 166 3.50 12.55 8.96
N GLU A 167 3.16 13.28 10.02
CA GLU A 167 3.92 13.36 11.27
C GLU A 167 3.47 12.34 12.33
N THR A 168 2.37 11.62 12.08
CA THR A 168 1.76 10.74 13.09
C THR A 168 2.67 9.62 13.57
N THR A 169 2.63 9.31 14.86
CA THR A 169 3.39 8.19 15.44
C THR A 169 2.56 6.90 15.47
N ARG A 170 3.23 5.75 15.39
CA ARG A 170 2.59 4.43 15.51
C ARG A 170 2.05 4.20 16.92
N LYS A 171 0.73 4.27 17.09
CA LYS A 171 0.06 3.94 18.36
C LYS A 171 0.02 2.42 18.60
N LYS A 172 0.33 2.00 19.83
CA LYS A 172 0.42 0.56 20.24
C LYS A 172 -0.90 -0.20 20.04
N HIS A 173 -2.03 0.42 20.32
CA HIS A 173 -3.38 -0.18 20.26
C HIS A 173 -4.20 0.27 19.04
N ALA A 174 -3.54 0.62 17.93
CA ALA A 174 -4.25 0.96 16.71
C ALA A 174 -4.67 -0.28 15.90
N SER A 175 -5.61 -0.10 14.98
CA SER A 175 -6.09 -1.16 14.10
C SER A 175 -4.98 -1.64 13.15
N ALA A 176 -5.09 -2.89 12.70
CA ALA A 176 -4.19 -3.46 11.69
C ALA A 176 -4.18 -2.60 10.41
N THR A 177 -5.35 -2.12 9.98
CA THR A 177 -5.51 -1.20 8.84
C THR A 177 -4.73 0.09 9.04
N TRP A 178 -4.79 0.69 10.23
CA TRP A 178 -4.02 1.91 10.53
C TRP A 178 -2.51 1.66 10.48
N HIS A 179 -2.03 0.57 11.07
CA HIS A 179 -0.61 0.19 10.97
C HIS A 179 -0.19 -0.07 9.52
N ALA A 180 -1.07 -0.64 8.69
CA ALA A 180 -0.82 -0.85 7.28
C ALA A 180 -0.69 0.49 6.51
N ILE A 181 -1.60 1.44 6.73
CA ILE A 181 -1.52 2.78 6.14
C ILE A 181 -0.23 3.50 6.56
N LEU A 182 0.15 3.40 7.84
CA LEU A 182 1.43 3.95 8.34
C LEU A 182 2.66 3.29 7.71
N ALA A 183 2.61 1.99 7.40
CA ALA A 183 3.68 1.32 6.67
C ALA A 183 3.81 1.88 5.24
N GLY A 184 2.68 2.09 4.56
CA GLY A 184 2.62 2.72 3.23
C GLY A 184 3.11 4.17 3.24
N ARG A 185 2.92 4.91 4.33
CA ARG A 185 3.41 6.29 4.50
C ARG A 185 4.92 6.43 4.31
N LYS A 186 5.71 5.40 4.65
CA LYS A 186 7.17 5.43 4.42
C LYS A 186 7.50 5.57 2.94
N ALA A 187 6.73 4.93 2.06
CA ALA A 187 6.90 5.08 0.62
C ALA A 187 6.54 6.49 0.13
N LEU A 188 5.55 7.14 0.76
CA LEU A 188 5.22 8.53 0.44
C LEU A 188 6.38 9.47 0.79
N HIS A 189 6.98 9.35 1.98
CA HIS A 189 8.11 10.20 2.39
C HIS A 189 9.27 10.22 1.40
N GLY A 190 9.49 9.11 0.67
CA GLY A 190 10.53 9.00 -0.35
C GLY A 190 10.33 9.95 -1.54
N GLY A 191 9.09 10.28 -1.91
CA GLY A 191 8.78 11.05 -3.11
C GLY A 191 7.84 12.25 -2.92
N LEU A 192 7.42 12.55 -1.69
CA LEU A 192 6.49 13.65 -1.41
C LEU A 192 7.24 14.98 -1.44
N ILE A 193 6.74 15.90 -2.26
CA ILE A 193 7.21 17.29 -2.35
C ILE A 193 5.99 18.19 -2.12
N LYS A 194 6.11 19.13 -1.19
CA LYS A 194 5.09 20.12 -0.88
C LYS A 194 5.16 21.23 -1.92
N ARG A 195 4.07 21.43 -2.66
CA ARG A 195 3.93 22.58 -3.55
C ARG A 195 3.59 23.81 -2.73
N ILE A 196 4.32 24.89 -2.97
CA ILE A 196 4.14 26.15 -2.27
C ILE A 196 3.05 26.96 -2.94
N GLY A 197 2.11 27.45 -2.12
CA GLY A 197 1.21 28.54 -2.51
C GLY A 197 1.76 29.86 -1.97
N ASN A 198 1.34 30.24 -0.76
CA ASN A 198 1.77 31.48 -0.08
C ASN A 198 2.98 31.30 0.87
N GLY A 199 3.51 30.08 1.02
CA GLY A 199 4.70 29.81 1.84
C GLY A 199 4.52 29.89 3.38
N THR A 200 3.38 30.36 3.89
CA THR A 200 3.20 30.67 5.34
C THR A 200 3.19 29.45 6.26
N THR A 201 2.86 28.28 5.71
CA THR A 201 2.73 26.99 6.43
C THR A 201 3.87 26.03 6.10
N THR A 202 4.89 26.47 5.35
CA THR A 202 5.97 25.60 4.89
C THR A 202 7.28 26.00 5.57
N SER A 203 7.81 25.09 6.39
CA SER A 203 9.12 25.23 7.00
C SER A 203 10.20 24.99 5.95
N ILE A 204 11.17 25.90 5.86
CA ILE A 204 12.26 25.82 4.87
C ILE A 204 13.11 24.57 5.08
N TRP A 205 13.38 24.26 6.34
CA TRP A 205 14.41 23.31 6.76
C TRP A 205 13.86 21.89 6.98
N GLU A 206 12.61 21.79 7.42
CA GLU A 206 12.02 20.49 7.81
C GLU A 206 11.23 19.84 6.67
N GLN A 207 10.73 20.63 5.72
CA GLN A 207 9.85 20.14 4.66
C GLN A 207 10.57 20.07 3.32
N ARG A 208 10.15 19.10 2.49
CA ARG A 208 10.64 18.95 1.11
C ARG A 208 9.76 19.79 0.20
N TRP A 209 10.24 20.94 -0.27
CA TRP A 209 9.44 21.88 -1.06
C TRP A 209 10.10 22.31 -2.38
N ILE A 210 11.37 21.98 -2.59
CA ILE A 210 12.11 22.38 -3.79
C ILE A 210 11.91 21.32 -4.88
N PRO A 211 11.25 21.64 -6.00
CA PRO A 211 11.08 20.69 -7.10
C PRO A 211 12.42 20.42 -7.79
N ASN A 212 12.59 19.19 -8.31
CA ASN A 212 13.77 18.76 -9.08
C ASN A 212 15.13 18.86 -8.35
N HIS A 213 15.14 19.09 -7.03
CA HIS A 213 16.35 19.12 -6.23
C HIS A 213 16.64 17.76 -5.58
N PHE A 214 17.92 17.39 -5.46
CA PHE A 214 18.35 16.16 -4.79
C PHE A 214 17.89 16.19 -3.32
N GLY A 215 16.93 15.35 -2.97
CA GLY A 215 16.36 15.34 -1.62
C GLY A 215 15.27 16.39 -1.37
N GLY A 216 14.97 17.33 -2.28
CA GLY A 216 13.84 18.26 -2.17
C GLY A 216 13.89 19.27 -1.02
N SER A 217 15.00 19.33 -0.29
CA SER A 217 15.28 20.26 0.83
C SER A 217 16.63 20.93 0.61
N LEU A 218 16.87 22.05 1.30
CA LEU A 218 18.15 22.76 1.24
C LEU A 218 19.30 21.88 1.78
N LEU A 219 20.49 22.03 1.17
CA LEU A 219 21.71 21.37 1.63
C LEU A 219 22.45 22.19 2.70
N THR A 220 22.17 23.49 2.78
CA THR A 220 22.83 24.41 3.70
C THR A 220 22.38 24.16 5.15
N PRO A 221 23.28 24.28 6.14
CA PRO A 221 22.90 24.24 7.55
C PRO A 221 21.97 25.39 7.92
N SER A 222 21.10 25.16 8.89
CA SER A 222 20.20 26.17 9.47
C SER A 222 20.96 27.23 10.31
N GLU A 223 22.15 26.89 10.81
CA GLU A 223 22.90 27.71 11.77
C GLU A 223 23.26 29.09 11.20
N GLY A 224 22.64 30.14 11.76
CA GLY A 224 22.91 31.54 11.43
C GLY A 224 21.89 32.23 10.51
N ASN A 225 20.87 31.53 10.03
CA ASN A 225 19.84 32.11 9.16
C ASN A 225 18.57 32.50 9.94
N ASN A 226 18.11 33.75 9.79
CA ASN A 226 16.87 34.26 10.39
C ASN A 226 15.59 33.85 9.63
N VAL A 227 15.72 32.97 8.64
CA VAL A 227 14.67 32.62 7.69
C VAL A 227 14.15 31.22 8.06
N HIS A 228 12.87 31.11 8.40
CA HIS A 228 12.30 29.85 8.88
C HIS A 228 11.18 29.32 7.98
N LYS A 229 10.45 30.21 7.31
CA LYS A 229 9.33 29.86 6.45
C LYS A 229 9.59 30.27 5.02
N VAL A 230 9.02 29.53 4.09
CA VAL A 230 9.17 29.83 2.67
C VAL A 230 8.64 31.22 2.32
N VAL A 231 7.62 31.71 3.04
CA VAL A 231 7.10 33.08 2.84
C VAL A 231 8.18 34.14 3.05
N ASP A 232 9.15 33.90 3.92
CA ASP A 232 10.26 34.84 4.18
C ASP A 232 11.21 34.94 2.97
N LEU A 233 11.13 34.00 2.02
CA LEU A 233 11.87 33.98 0.75
C LEU A 233 11.05 34.53 -0.42
N LEU A 234 9.75 34.76 -0.25
CA LEU A 234 8.88 35.21 -1.33
C LEU A 234 8.84 36.74 -1.35
N THR A 235 8.99 37.32 -2.54
CA THR A 235 8.70 38.75 -2.75
C THR A 235 7.18 39.01 -2.77
N GLU A 236 6.73 40.26 -2.62
CA GLU A 236 5.29 40.63 -2.73
C GLU A 236 4.67 40.19 -4.06
N SER A 237 5.50 39.99 -5.10
CA SER A 237 5.10 39.50 -6.42
C SER A 237 4.93 37.97 -6.52
N GLY A 238 5.29 37.21 -5.47
CA GLY A 238 5.23 35.75 -5.44
C GLY A 238 6.34 35.04 -6.23
N GLN A 239 7.36 35.80 -6.69
CA GLN A 239 8.62 35.26 -7.20
C GLN A 239 9.59 34.97 -6.06
#